data_AF-A0A970G6W8-F1
#
_entry.id   AF-A0A970G6W8-F1
#
_cell.length_a   1.000
_cell.length_b   1.000
_cell.length_c   1.000
_cell.angle_alpha   90.00
_cell.angle_beta   90.00
_cell.angle_gamma   90.00
#
_symmetry.space_group_name_H-M   'P 1'
#
loop_
_entity.id
_entity.type
_entity.pdbx_description
1 polymer ?
#
loop_
_entity_poly.entity_id
_entity_poly.type
_entity_poly.pdbx_seq_one_letter_code
_entity_poly.pdbx_strand_id
1 'polypeptide(L)'
;MNAFIIQIVNTAFTVLVWLIIGRCILSFIRHDPYHPIIKFIYEVTEPVMSPFRRLLPPAGGLDFSPILAVFAVYLVQSIVIKILYYIL
;
A
#
# COMPACT_ATOMS: atom_id res chain seq x y z
N MET A 1 13.80 16.82 16.47
CA MET A 1 12.35 16.91 16.20
C MET A 1 12.02 16.55 14.75
N ASN A 2 12.69 17.19 13.78
CA ASN A 2 12.45 16.99 12.34
C ASN A 2 12.68 15.55 11.86
N ALA A 3 13.77 14.91 12.32
CA ALA A 3 14.07 13.51 12.01
C ALA A 3 12.98 12.53 12.50
N PHE A 4 12.32 12.82 13.62
CA PHE A 4 11.25 11.97 14.16
C PHE A 4 10.00 12.02 13.28
N ILE A 5 9.64 13.21 12.79
CA ILE A 5 8.51 13.39 11.85
C ILE A 5 8.77 12.61 10.56
N ILE A 6 9.97 12.76 9.99
CA ILE A 6 10.36 12.06 8.76
C ILE A 6 10.30 10.54 8.97
N GLN A 7 10.76 10.06 10.12
CA GLN A 7 10.72 8.63 10.45
C GLN A 7 9.29 8.11 10.57
N ILE A 8 8.38 8.83 11.23
CA ILE A 8 6.96 8.45 11.30
C ILE A 8 6.35 8.34 9.91
N VAL A 9 6.56 9.35 9.06
CA VAL A 9 6.03 9.35 7.69
C VAL A 9 6.60 8.19 6.89
N ASN A 10 7.92 7.96 7.00
CA ASN A 10 8.58 6.84 6.33
C ASN A 10 8.01 5.48 6.78
N THR A 11 7.84 5.29 8.09
CA THR A 11 7.24 4.08 8.65
C THR A 11 5.80 3.88 8.18
N ALA A 12 4.99 4.95 8.10
CA ALA A 12 3.62 4.86 7.61
C ALA A 12 3.57 4.35 6.15
N PHE A 13 4.43 4.87 5.26
CA PHE A 13 4.55 4.36 3.89
C PHE A 13 5.02 2.90 3.86
N THR A 14 6.01 2.53 4.67
CA THR A 14 6.49 1.15 4.75
C THR A 14 5.39 0.20 5.22
N VAL A 15 4.60 0.58 6.23
CA VAL A 15 3.45 -0.22 6.69
C VAL A 15 2.42 -0.38 5.57
N LEU A 16 2.09 0.70 4.85
CA LEU A 16 1.17 0.64 3.72
C LEU A 16 1.64 -0.34 2.62
N VAL A 17 2.92 -0.33 2.27
CA VAL A 17 3.50 -1.32 1.33
C VAL A 17 3.30 -2.75 1.83
N TRP A 18 3.62 -3.01 3.10
CA TRP A 18 3.42 -4.34 3.69
C TRP A 18 1.95 -4.76 3.74
N LEU A 19 1.03 -3.84 3.98
CA LEU A 19 -0.41 -4.13 3.90
C LEU A 19 -0.84 -4.50 2.48
N ILE A 20 -0.32 -3.82 1.45
CA ILE A 20 -0.60 -4.14 0.03
C ILE A 20 -0.03 -5.51 -0.32
N ILE A 21 1.19 -5.83 0.10
CA ILE A 21 1.79 -7.16 -0.08
C ILE A 21 0.97 -8.22 0.65
N GLY A 22 0.59 -7.97 1.91
CA GLY A 22 -0.26 -8.86 2.70
C GLY A 22 -1.60 -9.12 2.04
N ARG A 23 -2.23 -8.08 1.48
CA ARG A 23 -3.45 -8.22 0.67
C ARG A 23 -3.25 -9.08 -0.56
N CYS A 24 -2.14 -8.90 -1.28
CA CYS A 24 -1.78 -9.71 -2.43
C CYS A 24 -1.65 -11.18 -2.02
N ILE A 25 -0.95 -11.48 -0.92
CA ILE A 25 -0.85 -12.84 -0.38
C ILE A 25 -2.23 -13.40 -0.01
N LEU A 26 -3.06 -12.60 0.66
CA LEU A 26 -4.43 -12.98 1.03
C LEU A 26 -5.29 -13.34 -0.19
N SER A 27 -5.07 -12.73 -1.37
CA SER A 27 -5.83 -13.08 -2.58
C SER A 27 -5.50 -14.47 -3.13
N PHE A 28 -4.32 -15.02 -2.82
CA PHE A 28 -3.92 -16.38 -3.21
C PHE A 28 -4.45 -17.48 -2.30
N ILE A 29 -4.89 -17.13 -1.08
CA ILE A 29 -5.37 -18.10 -0.09
C ILE A 29 -6.84 -17.88 0.23
N ARG A 30 -7.55 -18.97 0.52
CA ARG A 30 -8.90 -18.87 1.07
C ARG A 30 -8.83 -18.31 2.49
N HIS A 31 -9.61 -17.29 2.75
CA HIS A 31 -9.65 -16.61 4.04
C HIS A 31 -11.07 -16.11 4.35
N ASP A 32 -11.37 -15.87 5.62
CA ASP A 32 -12.67 -15.32 6.04
C ASP A 32 -12.66 -13.78 5.84
N PRO A 33 -13.48 -13.23 4.93
CA PRO A 33 -13.53 -11.79 4.68
C PRO A 33 -14.09 -10.99 5.88
N TYR A 34 -14.78 -11.64 6.82
CA TYR A 34 -15.33 -10.99 8.01
C TYR A 34 -14.32 -10.89 9.16
N HIS A 35 -13.16 -11.52 9.05
CA HIS A 35 -12.12 -11.43 10.07
C HIS A 35 -11.63 -9.97 10.19
N PRO A 36 -11.63 -9.35 11.38
CA PRO A 36 -11.36 -7.92 11.55
C PRO A 36 -10.05 -7.44 10.93
N ILE A 37 -8.98 -8.24 11.06
CA ILE A 37 -7.65 -7.91 10.51
C ILE A 37 -7.68 -7.93 8.97
N ILE A 38 -8.38 -8.89 8.36
CA ILE A 38 -8.48 -9.00 6.91
C ILE A 38 -9.27 -7.81 6.39
N LYS A 39 -10.44 -7.55 6.98
CA LYS A 39 -11.26 -6.39 6.65
C LYS A 39 -10.45 -5.09 6.72
N PHE A 40 -9.70 -4.89 7.81
CA PHE A 40 -8.81 -3.75 7.97
C PHE A 40 -7.76 -3.62 6.85
N ILE A 41 -7.07 -4.72 6.50
CA ILE A 41 -6.08 -4.71 5.40
C ILE A 41 -6.75 -4.29 4.08
N TYR A 42 -7.92 -4.84 3.76
CA TYR A 42 -8.63 -4.51 2.54
C TYR A 42 -9.10 -3.05 2.53
N GLU A 43 -9.68 -2.55 3.62
CA GLU A 43 -10.19 -1.18 3.72
C GLU A 43 -9.08 -0.13 3.65
N VAL A 44 -7.97 -0.33 4.36
CA VAL A 44 -6.85 0.63 4.38
C VAL A 44 -6.15 0.69 3.02
N THR A 45 -6.04 -0.43 2.33
CA THR A 45 -5.35 -0.49 1.03
C THR A 45 -6.26 -0.16 -0.15
N GLU A 46 -7.59 -0.16 0.01
CA GLU A 46 -8.53 0.05 -1.10
C GLU A 46 -8.37 1.38 -1.84
N PRO A 47 -8.19 2.54 -1.19
CA PRO A 47 -8.01 3.81 -1.88
C PRO A 47 -6.80 3.81 -2.81
N VAL A 48 -5.75 3.07 -2.44
CA VAL A 48 -4.53 2.93 -3.25
C VAL A 48 -4.77 1.91 -4.35
N MET A 49 -5.38 0.77 -4.06
CA MET A 49 -5.53 -0.35 -4.99
C MET A 49 -6.62 -0.13 -6.06
N SER A 50 -7.71 0.55 -5.73
CA SER A 50 -8.88 0.75 -6.60
C SER A 50 -8.53 1.43 -7.95
N PRO A 51 -7.72 2.50 -7.99
CA PRO A 51 -7.24 3.08 -9.25
C PRO A 51 -6.44 2.10 -10.11
N PHE A 52 -5.53 1.33 -9.51
CA PHE A 52 -4.67 0.41 -10.25
C PHE A 52 -5.43 -0.79 -10.81
N ARG A 53 -6.49 -1.24 -10.13
CA ARG A 53 -7.39 -2.29 -10.67
C ARG A 53 -8.19 -1.83 -11.87
N ARG A 54 -8.49 -0.54 -11.99
CA ARG A 54 -9.12 0.02 -13.19
C ARG A 54 -8.15 0.07 -14.36
N LEU A 55 -6.87 0.30 -14.09
CA LEU A 55 -5.80 0.34 -15.10
C LEU A 55 -5.36 -1.06 -15.56
N LEU A 56 -5.20 -1.97 -14.62
CA LEU A 56 -4.84 -3.37 -14.84
C LEU A 56 -5.88 -4.27 -14.16
N PRO A 57 -7.00 -4.57 -14.83
CA PRO A 57 -7.98 -5.49 -14.29
C PRO A 57 -7.35 -6.88 -14.08
N PRO A 58 -7.79 -7.63 -13.05
CA PRO A 58 -7.27 -8.97 -12.79
C PRO A 58 -7.40 -9.87 -14.03
N ALA A 59 -6.32 -10.54 -14.41
CA ALA A 59 -6.30 -11.45 -15.55
C ALA A 59 -6.11 -12.89 -15.05
N GLY A 60 -7.06 -13.77 -15.35
CA GLY A 60 -6.96 -15.20 -14.97
C GLY A 60 -6.94 -15.45 -13.47
N GLY A 61 -7.54 -14.57 -12.65
CA GLY A 61 -7.53 -14.68 -11.18
C GLY A 61 -6.27 -14.14 -10.51
N LEU A 62 -5.28 -13.66 -11.28
CA LEU A 62 -4.10 -12.97 -10.78
C LEU A 62 -4.33 -11.46 -10.79
N ASP A 63 -4.26 -10.84 -9.61
CA ASP A 63 -4.29 -9.38 -9.46
C ASP A 63 -2.86 -8.85 -9.54
N PHE A 64 -2.47 -8.28 -10.68
CA PHE A 64 -1.16 -7.63 -10.88
C PHE A 64 -1.12 -6.17 -10.40
N SER A 65 -2.28 -5.61 -10.02
CA SER A 65 -2.37 -4.25 -9.48
C SER A 65 -1.50 -3.99 -8.24
N PRO A 66 -1.21 -4.96 -7.33
CA PRO A 66 -0.31 -4.73 -6.19
C PRO A 66 1.09 -4.30 -6.61
N ILE A 67 1.61 -4.78 -7.73
CA ILE A 67 2.97 -4.44 -8.21
C ILE A 67 3.02 -2.95 -8.58
N LEU A 68 2.05 -2.50 -9.38
CA LEU A 68 1.95 -1.08 -9.74
C LEU A 68 1.65 -0.20 -8.52
N ALA A 69 0.80 -0.66 -7.62
CA ALA A 69 0.47 0.06 -6.40
C ALA A 69 1.70 0.25 -5.51
N VAL A 70 2.49 -0.80 -5.27
CA VAL A 70 3.73 -0.71 -4.48
C VAL A 70 4.73 0.22 -5.15
N PHE A 71 4.90 0.13 -6.47
CA PHE A 71 5.77 1.04 -7.21
C PHE A 71 5.34 2.51 -7.06
N ALA A 72 4.05 2.80 -7.22
CA ALA A 72 3.51 4.14 -7.04
C ALA A 72 3.68 4.66 -5.61
N VAL A 73 3.47 3.79 -4.60
CA VAL A 73 3.67 4.13 -3.19
C VAL A 73 5.14 4.50 -2.93
N TYR A 74 6.11 3.75 -3.46
CA TYR A 74 7.52 4.10 -3.32
C TYR A 74 7.89 5.42 -4.01
N LEU A 75 7.33 5.70 -5.18
CA LEU A 75 7.53 6.98 -5.85
C LEU A 75 7.01 8.14 -5.00
N VAL A 76 5.78 8.02 -4.50
CA VAL A 76 5.16 9.04 -3.63
C VAL A 76 5.96 9.20 -2.33
N GLN A 77 6.36 8.10 -1.69
CA GLN A 77 7.19 8.11 -0.49
C GLN A 77 8.49 8.88 -0.72
N SER A 78 9.22 8.58 -1.81
CA SER A 78 10.48 9.26 -2.14
C SER A 78 10.30 10.77 -2.30
N ILE A 79 9.25 11.18 -3.02
CA ILE A 79 8.93 12.60 -3.24
C ILE A 79 8.57 13.28 -1.90
N VAL A 80 7.66 12.69 -1.12
CA VAL A 80 7.21 13.25 0.17
C VAL A 80 8.37 13.37 1.15
N ILE A 81 9.19 12.32 1.28
CA ILE A 81 10.34 12.34 2.19
C ILE A 81 11.35 13.40 1.76
N LYS A 82 11.65 13.52 0.46
CA LYS A 82 12.54 14.56 -0.05
C LYS A 82 12.02 15.98 0.23
N ILE A 83 10.71 16.20 0.08
CA ILE A 83 10.06 17.47 0.40
C ILE A 83 10.17 17.76 1.90
N LEU A 84 9.90 16.78 2.76
CA LEU A 84 10.00 16.94 4.21
C LEU A 84 11.43 17.28 4.65
N TYR A 85 12.44 16.64 4.06
CA TYR A 85 13.86 16.98 4.31
C TYR A 85 14.24 18.40 3.84
N TYR A 86 13.55 18.94 2.83
CA TYR A 86 13.83 20.28 2.33
C TYR A 86 13.18 21.37 3.20
N ILE A 87 11.99 21.09 3.75
CA ILE A 87 11.18 22.07 4.51
C ILE A 87 11.57 22.11 5.99
N LEU A 88 11.88 20.95 6.59
CA LEU A 88 12.19 20.80 8.01
C LEU A 88 13.69 20.89 8.27
#